data_AF-A0A1W9MXX1-F1
#
_entry.id   AF-A0A1W9MXX1-F1
#
_cell.length_a   1.000
_cell.length_b   1.000
_cell.length_c   1.000
_cell.angle_alpha   90.00
_cell.angle_beta   90.00
_cell.angle_gamma   90.00
#
_symmetry.space_group_name_H-M   'P 1'
#
loop_
_entity.id
_entity.type
_entity.pdbx_description
1 polymer ?
#
loop_
_entity_poly.entity_id
_entity_poly.type
_entity_poly.pdbx_seq_one_letter_code
_entity_poly.pdbx_strand_id
1 'polypeptide(L)'
;MYSRKTALSRAKQYRTCPPSFIADDPRHQENMRQHREICPYCSSRIAEDIKVWEILATVLPKPEYKSEREIRKEILQGQLRYIRSDLGRWRGRYFYNTPLVLVLAAAGDVSEEVSVVQTYHDVYLAGPGDLILSDEQTGIGELFAECRNIYTVKASDLDMSQGQISSDIIEAIKSLQQFPEAYPDWALHPKPLTTDDARIAFREIEAETASVFKI
;
A
#
# COMPACT_ATOMS: atom_id res chain seq x y z
N MET A 1 -8.10 21.25 -9.18
CA MET A 1 -6.64 21.16 -9.38
C MET A 1 -6.09 20.17 -8.36
N TYR A 2 -5.52 19.05 -8.81
CA TYR A 2 -4.95 18.03 -7.92
C TYR A 2 -3.63 18.55 -7.35
N SER A 3 -3.43 18.43 -6.03
CA SER A 3 -2.24 18.93 -5.34
C SER A 3 -1.65 17.86 -4.43
N ARG A 4 -0.36 17.95 -4.10
CA ARG A 4 0.28 17.02 -3.15
C ARG A 4 -0.38 17.01 -1.77
N LYS A 5 -0.98 18.14 -1.34
CA LYS A 5 -1.78 18.20 -0.11
C LYS A 5 -3.06 17.35 -0.22
N THR A 6 -3.70 17.37 -1.39
CA THR A 6 -4.87 16.53 -1.69
C THR A 6 -4.48 15.06 -1.77
N ALA A 7 -3.35 14.76 -2.42
CA ALA A 7 -2.78 13.41 -2.48
C ALA A 7 -2.49 12.84 -1.09
N LEU A 8 -1.79 13.60 -0.23
CA LEU A 8 -1.51 13.21 1.15
C LEU A 8 -2.79 13.00 1.96
N SER A 9 -3.78 13.89 1.76
CA SER A 9 -5.10 13.79 2.38
C SER A 9 -5.76 12.45 2.06
N ARG A 10 -5.76 12.04 0.78
CA ARG A 10 -6.27 10.74 0.34
C ARG A 10 -5.45 9.57 0.87
N ALA A 11 -4.13 9.69 0.89
CA ALA A 11 -3.25 8.66 1.43
C ALA A 11 -3.51 8.40 2.91
N LYS A 12 -3.67 9.47 3.71
CA LYS A 12 -4.09 9.33 5.12
C LYS A 12 -5.40 8.57 5.24
N GLN A 13 -6.40 8.90 4.42
CA GLN A 13 -7.68 8.20 4.44
C GLN A 13 -7.51 6.71 4.07
N TYR A 14 -6.90 6.44 2.93
CA TYR A 14 -6.69 5.07 2.43
C TYR A 14 -5.88 4.21 3.39
N ARG A 15 -4.83 4.76 4.01
CA ARG A 15 -3.94 4.01 4.90
C ARG A 15 -4.45 3.87 6.31
N THR A 16 -5.16 4.87 6.84
CA THR A 16 -5.37 4.98 8.30
C THR A 16 -6.83 5.02 8.75
N CYS A 17 -7.79 5.14 7.82
CA CYS A 17 -9.22 5.06 8.15
C CYS A 17 -9.68 3.61 8.10
N PRO A 18 -10.44 3.15 9.10
CA PRO A 18 -10.97 1.80 9.10
C PRO A 18 -12.02 1.62 7.99
N PRO A 19 -12.08 0.44 7.36
CA PRO A 19 -13.17 0.10 6.46
C PRO A 19 -14.50 0.00 7.23
N SER A 20 -15.63 0.14 6.55
CA SER A 20 -16.97 0.15 7.17
C SER A 20 -17.24 -1.05 8.06
N PHE A 21 -16.86 -2.26 7.63
CA PHE A 21 -17.06 -3.46 8.44
C PHE A 21 -16.30 -3.45 9.78
N ILE A 22 -15.21 -2.69 9.90
CA ILE A 22 -14.53 -2.43 11.17
C ILE A 22 -15.18 -1.25 11.91
N ALA A 23 -15.56 -0.21 11.17
CA ALA A 23 -16.15 1.01 11.73
C ALA A 23 -17.52 0.79 12.36
N ASP A 24 -18.30 -0.14 11.81
CA ASP A 24 -19.66 -0.48 12.25
C ASP A 24 -19.68 -1.65 13.26
N ASP A 25 -18.55 -2.30 13.49
CA ASP A 25 -18.43 -3.39 14.45
C ASP A 25 -18.45 -2.87 15.91
N PRO A 26 -19.40 -3.31 16.75
CA PRO A 26 -19.47 -2.91 18.15
C PRO A 26 -18.17 -3.14 18.95
N ARG A 27 -17.35 -4.14 18.56
CA ARG A 27 -16.08 -4.46 19.22
C ARG A 27 -15.03 -3.37 19.06
N HIS A 28 -15.17 -2.50 18.06
CA HIS A 28 -14.22 -1.43 17.75
C HIS A 28 -14.72 -0.03 18.13
N GLN A 29 -15.83 0.07 18.88
CA GLN A 29 -16.46 1.36 19.19
C GLN A 29 -15.53 2.37 19.87
N GLU A 30 -14.73 1.93 20.85
CA GLU A 30 -13.82 2.84 21.56
C GLU A 30 -12.68 3.31 20.64
N ASN A 31 -12.08 2.42 19.87
CA ASN A 31 -11.07 2.78 18.87
C ASN A 31 -11.64 3.75 17.84
N MET A 32 -12.85 3.50 17.35
CA MET A 32 -13.56 4.39 16.43
C MET A 32 -13.82 5.76 17.04
N ARG A 33 -14.25 5.82 18.30
CA ARG A 33 -14.46 7.08 19.03
C ARG A 33 -13.17 7.90 19.07
N GLN A 34 -12.05 7.28 19.46
CA GLN A 34 -10.74 7.93 19.51
C GLN A 34 -10.24 8.37 18.13
N HIS A 35 -10.49 7.56 17.08
CA HIS A 35 -10.12 7.90 15.71
C HIS A 35 -10.87 9.14 15.20
N ARG A 36 -12.18 9.23 15.46
CA ARG A 36 -13.01 10.37 15.07
C ARG A 36 -12.59 11.69 15.73
N GLU A 37 -11.92 11.65 16.88
CA GLU A 37 -11.38 12.87 17.49
C GLU A 37 -10.22 13.48 16.68
N ILE A 38 -9.51 12.67 15.88
CA ILE A 38 -8.30 13.10 15.17
C ILE A 38 -8.43 13.08 13.65
N CYS A 39 -9.38 12.31 13.12
CA CYS A 39 -9.55 12.09 11.68
C CYS A 39 -10.70 12.94 11.12
N PRO A 40 -10.41 13.95 10.27
CA PRO A 40 -11.46 14.81 9.71
C PRO A 40 -12.42 14.09 8.75
N TYR A 41 -12.01 12.97 8.16
CA TYR A 41 -12.85 12.20 7.22
C TYR A 41 -13.89 11.35 7.96
N CYS A 42 -13.48 10.74 9.07
CA CYS A 42 -14.37 9.91 9.88
C CYS A 42 -15.25 10.72 10.84
N SER A 43 -14.93 11.99 11.09
CA SER A 43 -15.65 12.86 12.02
C SER A 43 -16.73 13.75 11.38
N SER A 44 -16.73 13.89 10.04
CA SER A 44 -17.58 14.84 9.32
C SER A 44 -18.63 14.17 8.42
N ARG A 45 -19.55 14.99 7.87
CA ARG A 45 -20.55 14.60 6.85
C ARG A 45 -19.97 13.92 5.60
N ILE A 46 -18.65 13.96 5.38
CA ILE A 46 -17.98 13.20 4.30
C ILE A 46 -18.21 11.68 4.50
N ALA A 47 -18.42 11.21 5.73
CA ALA A 47 -18.86 9.85 6.00
C ALA A 47 -20.21 9.49 5.34
N GLU A 48 -21.09 10.47 5.09
CA GLU A 48 -22.36 10.26 4.39
C GLU A 48 -22.14 10.05 2.88
N ASP A 49 -21.19 10.75 2.25
CA ASP A 49 -20.83 10.54 0.84
C ASP A 49 -20.13 9.19 0.61
N ILE A 50 -19.32 8.72 1.58
CA ILE A 50 -18.67 7.41 1.53
C ILE A 50 -19.72 6.28 1.51
N LYS A 51 -20.78 6.39 2.30
CA LYS A 51 -21.89 5.42 2.28
C LYS A 51 -22.53 5.27 0.89
N VAL A 52 -22.57 6.35 0.10
CA VAL A 52 -23.12 6.33 -1.26
C VAL A 52 -22.23 5.52 -2.21
N TRP A 53 -20.90 5.66 -2.10
CA TRP A 53 -19.95 4.86 -2.88
C TRP A 53 -19.89 3.39 -2.43
N GLU A 54 -20.14 3.11 -1.15
CA GLU A 54 -20.24 1.75 -0.63
C GLU A 54 -21.48 1.01 -1.14
N ILE A 55 -22.62 1.71 -1.27
CA ILE A 55 -23.80 1.15 -1.95
C ILE A 55 -23.43 0.74 -3.38
N LEU A 56 -22.68 1.57 -4.10
CA LEU A 56 -22.22 1.22 -5.44
C LEU A 56 -21.32 -0.04 -5.43
N ALA A 57 -20.42 -0.16 -4.45
CA ALA A 57 -19.56 -1.34 -4.30
C ALA A 57 -20.36 -2.63 -3.99
N THR A 58 -21.52 -2.54 -3.32
CA THR A 58 -22.40 -3.69 -3.11
C THR A 58 -23.18 -4.13 -4.35
N VAL A 59 -23.31 -3.24 -5.34
CA VAL A 59 -24.00 -3.51 -6.62
C VAL A 59 -23.02 -4.06 -7.66
N LEU A 60 -21.71 -3.83 -7.48
CA LEU A 60 -20.69 -4.44 -8.33
C LEU A 60 -20.64 -5.96 -8.10
N PRO A 61 -20.50 -6.76 -9.18
CA PRO A 61 -20.35 -8.20 -9.04
C PRO A 61 -19.12 -8.48 -8.16
N LYS A 62 -19.34 -9.22 -7.06
CA LYS A 62 -18.24 -9.68 -6.23
C LYS A 62 -17.32 -10.52 -7.11
N PRO A 63 -16.00 -10.24 -7.17
CA PRO A 63 -15.08 -11.10 -7.89
C PRO A 63 -15.22 -12.52 -7.36
N GLU A 64 -15.26 -13.50 -8.26
CA GLU A 64 -15.25 -14.91 -7.88
C GLU A 64 -13.97 -15.18 -7.09
N TYR A 65 -14.11 -15.38 -5.78
CA TYR A 65 -13.00 -15.78 -4.93
C TYR A 65 -12.56 -17.18 -5.34
N LYS A 66 -11.39 -17.25 -5.98
CA LYS A 66 -10.68 -18.52 -6.21
C LYS A 66 -10.38 -19.18 -4.87
N SER A 67 -10.36 -20.52 -4.85
CA SER A 67 -10.17 -21.28 -3.60
C SER A 67 -8.85 -20.90 -2.91
N GLU A 68 -8.76 -21.00 -1.57
CA GLU A 68 -7.52 -20.76 -0.81
C GLU A 68 -6.30 -21.52 -1.38
N ARG A 69 -6.55 -22.66 -2.04
CA ARG A 69 -5.55 -23.50 -2.68
C ARG A 69 -4.96 -22.87 -3.96
N GLU A 70 -5.71 -22.02 -4.65
CA GLU A 70 -5.22 -21.24 -5.79
C GLU A 70 -4.50 -19.95 -5.37
N ILE A 71 -4.86 -19.38 -4.21
CA ILE A 71 -4.19 -18.22 -3.60
C ILE A 71 -2.75 -18.58 -3.20
N ARG A 72 -2.55 -19.80 -2.71
CA ARG A 72 -1.25 -20.39 -2.34
C ARG A 72 -0.41 -20.91 -3.52
N LYS A 73 -0.72 -20.53 -4.77
CA LYS A 73 0.27 -20.70 -5.84
C LYS A 73 1.57 -20.02 -5.40
N GLU A 74 2.67 -20.72 -5.64
CA GLU A 74 4.04 -20.33 -5.29
C GLU A 74 4.23 -18.81 -5.42
N ILE A 75 4.67 -18.17 -4.35
CA ILE A 75 4.95 -16.73 -4.34
C ILE A 75 6.24 -16.54 -5.12
N LEU A 76 6.13 -15.91 -6.29
CA LEU A 76 7.26 -15.71 -7.17
C LEU A 76 7.78 -14.27 -7.06
N GLN A 77 9.08 -14.12 -7.29
CA GLN A 77 9.71 -12.82 -7.43
C GLN A 77 9.04 -12.02 -8.56
N GLY A 78 8.81 -10.73 -8.32
CA GLY A 78 8.19 -9.79 -9.25
C GLY A 78 6.66 -9.78 -9.21
N GLN A 79 6.02 -10.62 -8.40
CA GLN A 79 4.57 -10.56 -8.24
C GLN A 79 4.16 -9.33 -7.42
N LEU A 80 3.18 -8.59 -7.92
CA LEU A 80 2.40 -7.61 -7.14
C LEU A 80 1.32 -8.36 -6.36
N ARG A 81 1.30 -8.24 -5.04
CA ARG A 81 0.35 -8.92 -4.15
C ARG A 81 -0.13 -7.97 -3.07
N TYR A 82 -1.41 -8.05 -2.72
CA TYR A 82 -1.89 -7.40 -1.50
C TYR A 82 -1.43 -8.20 -0.29
N ILE A 83 -1.04 -7.52 0.79
CA ILE A 83 -1.12 -8.13 2.11
C ILE A 83 -2.61 -8.35 2.41
N ARG A 84 -2.96 -9.53 2.91
CA ARG A 84 -4.36 -9.91 3.15
C ARG A 84 -5.11 -8.86 3.95
N SER A 85 -6.30 -8.51 3.48
CA SER A 85 -7.10 -7.41 4.03
C SER A 85 -7.54 -7.62 5.48
N ASP A 86 -7.64 -8.87 5.93
CA ASP A 86 -8.01 -9.22 7.30
C ASP A 86 -6.88 -9.01 8.33
N LEU A 87 -5.66 -8.71 7.87
CA LEU A 87 -4.53 -8.36 8.73
C LEU A 87 -4.48 -6.88 9.12
N GLY A 88 -5.34 -6.05 8.52
CA GLY A 88 -5.50 -4.65 8.90
C GLY A 88 -5.84 -4.52 10.39
N ARG A 89 -5.21 -3.58 11.09
CA ARG A 89 -5.33 -3.48 12.54
C ARG A 89 -5.18 -2.08 13.09
N TRP A 90 -5.80 -1.89 14.25
CA TRP A 90 -5.62 -0.69 15.06
C TRP A 90 -4.21 -0.62 15.65
N ARG A 91 -3.61 0.57 15.57
CA ARG A 91 -2.41 0.92 16.33
C ARG A 91 -2.54 2.37 16.80
N GLY A 92 -2.62 2.53 18.12
CA GLY A 92 -3.00 3.81 18.71
C GLY A 92 -4.38 4.23 18.20
N ARG A 93 -4.46 5.43 17.63
CA ARG A 93 -5.71 6.05 17.14
C ARG A 93 -5.97 5.85 15.65
N TYR A 94 -5.15 5.06 14.95
CA TYR A 94 -5.27 4.81 13.52
C TYR A 94 -5.52 3.32 13.24
N PHE A 95 -6.26 3.04 12.17
CA PHE A 95 -6.43 1.68 11.64
C PHE A 95 -5.60 1.54 10.38
N TYR A 96 -4.54 0.74 10.41
CA TYR A 96 -3.65 0.60 9.26
C TYR A 96 -4.18 -0.45 8.28
N ASN A 97 -4.54 0.01 7.08
CA ASN A 97 -4.96 -0.84 5.97
C ASN A 97 -3.77 -1.46 5.25
N THR A 98 -3.99 -2.66 4.71
CA THR A 98 -2.93 -3.47 4.12
C THR A 98 -2.45 -2.89 2.77
N PRO A 99 -1.13 -2.83 2.52
CA PRO A 99 -0.58 -2.37 1.26
C PRO A 99 -0.63 -3.40 0.14
N LEU A 100 -0.60 -2.88 -1.09
CA LEU A 100 -0.06 -3.61 -2.23
C LEU A 100 1.47 -3.60 -2.11
N VAL A 101 2.09 -4.75 -2.29
CA VAL A 101 3.53 -4.93 -2.22
C VAL A 101 4.04 -5.67 -3.45
N LEU A 102 5.29 -5.42 -3.81
CA LEU A 102 6.00 -6.16 -4.86
C LEU A 102 6.99 -7.13 -4.21
N VAL A 103 6.93 -8.40 -4.62
CA VAL A 103 7.82 -9.46 -4.12
C VAL A 103 9.22 -9.30 -4.70
N LEU A 104 10.22 -9.03 -3.86
CA LEU A 104 11.63 -8.90 -4.24
C LEU A 104 12.44 -10.19 -4.08
N ALA A 105 12.05 -11.05 -3.15
CA ALA A 105 12.60 -12.39 -2.99
C ALA A 105 11.50 -13.32 -2.47
N ALA A 106 11.33 -14.46 -3.14
CA ALA A 106 10.37 -15.48 -2.76
C ALA A 106 10.78 -16.19 -1.47
N ALA A 107 9.78 -16.78 -0.81
CA ALA A 107 9.97 -17.76 0.24
C ALA A 107 10.76 -18.95 -0.32
N GLY A 108 11.86 -19.34 0.34
CA GLY A 108 12.56 -20.58 0.01
C GLY A 108 11.84 -21.79 0.60
N ASP A 109 12.23 -23.01 0.20
CA ASP A 109 11.58 -24.27 0.63
C ASP A 109 11.44 -24.45 2.15
N VAL A 110 12.28 -23.77 2.94
CA VAL A 110 12.34 -23.89 4.41
C VAL A 110 11.81 -22.65 5.12
N SER A 111 11.64 -21.52 4.43
CA SER A 111 11.31 -20.24 5.05
C SER A 111 10.05 -19.65 4.45
N GLU A 112 9.07 -19.31 5.29
CA GLU A 112 7.88 -18.55 4.88
C GLU A 112 8.18 -17.05 4.72
N GLU A 113 9.41 -16.61 4.90
CA GLU A 113 9.78 -15.20 4.83
C GLU A 113 9.91 -14.74 3.38
N VAL A 114 9.18 -13.68 3.05
CA VAL A 114 9.18 -13.07 1.71
C VAL A 114 9.63 -11.63 1.85
N SER A 115 10.68 -11.25 1.10
CA SER A 115 11.12 -9.85 1.04
C SER A 115 10.25 -9.11 0.03
N VAL A 116 9.69 -7.97 0.45
CA VAL A 116 8.78 -7.16 -0.36
C VAL A 116 9.15 -5.69 -0.30
N VAL A 117 8.80 -4.94 -1.34
CA VAL A 117 8.80 -3.47 -1.34
C VAL A 117 7.36 -2.97 -1.33
N GLN A 118 7.08 -1.96 -0.50
CA GLN A 118 5.77 -1.31 -0.49
C GLN A 118 5.55 -0.52 -1.78
N THR A 119 4.31 -0.52 -2.27
CA THR A 119 3.92 0.24 -3.45
C THR A 119 2.75 1.17 -3.14
N TYR A 120 2.65 2.24 -3.92
CA TYR A 120 1.54 3.19 -3.83
C TYR A 120 1.16 3.74 -5.21
N HIS A 121 -0.13 3.94 -5.46
CA HIS A 121 -0.69 4.22 -6.80
C HIS A 121 -0.66 5.70 -7.18
N ASP A 122 -0.53 6.63 -6.22
CA ASP A 122 -0.54 8.06 -6.53
C ASP A 122 0.86 8.65 -6.65
N VAL A 123 1.39 8.66 -7.88
CA VAL A 123 2.75 9.11 -8.20
C VAL A 123 3.06 10.56 -7.79
N TYR A 124 2.06 11.40 -7.48
CA TYR A 124 2.31 12.73 -6.91
C TYR A 124 3.03 12.69 -5.55
N LEU A 125 2.94 11.55 -4.86
CA LEU A 125 3.58 11.31 -3.59
C LEU A 125 4.95 10.64 -3.69
N ALA A 126 5.39 10.24 -4.89
CA ALA A 126 6.72 9.73 -5.12
C ALA A 126 7.78 10.77 -4.72
N GLY A 127 8.73 10.36 -3.90
CA GLY A 127 9.86 11.16 -3.45
C GLY A 127 11.21 10.59 -3.93
N PRO A 128 12.32 11.30 -3.68
CA PRO A 128 13.64 10.82 -4.05
C PRO A 128 13.96 9.44 -3.45
N GLY A 129 14.37 8.51 -4.29
CA GLY A 129 14.63 7.11 -4.00
C GLY A 129 13.47 6.18 -4.35
N ASP A 130 12.30 6.71 -4.74
CA ASP A 130 11.15 5.91 -5.16
C ASP A 130 11.17 5.70 -6.69
N LEU A 131 10.81 4.50 -7.14
CA LEU A 131 10.79 4.16 -8.57
C LEU A 131 9.36 4.23 -9.11
N ILE A 132 9.09 5.20 -9.99
CA ILE A 132 7.79 5.33 -10.68
C ILE A 132 7.72 4.31 -11.82
N LEU A 133 6.62 3.56 -11.88
CA LEU A 133 6.36 2.49 -12.84
C LEU A 133 5.08 2.80 -13.63
N SER A 134 5.16 2.66 -14.94
CA SER A 134 4.01 2.88 -15.84
C SER A 134 3.05 1.69 -15.85
N ASP A 135 1.87 1.89 -16.44
CA ASP A 135 0.88 0.81 -16.63
C ASP A 135 1.45 -0.34 -17.47
N GLU A 136 2.27 -0.05 -18.48
CA GLU A 136 2.92 -1.08 -19.30
C GLU A 136 3.89 -1.95 -18.49
N GLN A 137 4.49 -1.40 -17.43
CA GLN A 137 5.44 -2.10 -16.57
C GLN A 137 4.76 -2.94 -15.48
N THR A 138 3.55 -2.57 -15.07
CA THR A 138 2.86 -3.18 -13.91
C THR A 138 1.67 -4.06 -14.33
N GLY A 139 1.03 -3.73 -15.45
CA GLY A 139 -0.20 -4.33 -15.95
C GLY A 139 -1.46 -4.01 -15.13
N ILE A 140 -1.37 -3.13 -14.13
CA ILE A 140 -2.47 -2.80 -13.20
C ILE A 140 -2.63 -1.29 -12.95
N GLY A 141 -2.01 -0.46 -13.77
CA GLY A 141 -1.97 0.99 -13.63
C GLY A 141 -0.64 1.54 -13.12
N GLU A 142 -0.50 2.86 -13.22
CA GLU A 142 0.67 3.59 -12.74
C GLU A 142 0.78 3.48 -11.20
N LEU A 143 1.99 3.21 -10.72
CA LEU A 143 2.31 3.18 -9.29
C LEU A 143 3.78 3.52 -9.09
N PHE A 144 4.23 3.62 -7.84
CA PHE A 144 5.66 3.65 -7.54
C PHE A 144 6.02 2.64 -6.46
N ALA A 145 7.22 2.09 -6.56
CA ALA A 145 7.85 1.30 -5.52
C ALA A 145 8.62 2.22 -4.57
N GLU A 146 8.34 2.10 -3.28
CA GLU A 146 9.05 2.80 -2.22
C GLU A 146 10.35 2.06 -1.90
N CYS A 147 11.42 2.23 -2.69
CA CYS A 147 12.66 1.44 -2.55
C CYS A 147 13.35 1.56 -1.17
N ARG A 148 12.96 2.55 -0.37
CA ARG A 148 13.40 2.74 1.03
C ARG A 148 12.57 1.95 2.05
N ASN A 149 11.41 1.45 1.63
CA ASN A 149 10.40 0.79 2.44
C ASN A 149 10.29 -0.69 2.07
N ILE A 150 11.44 -1.36 2.15
CA ILE A 150 11.60 -2.80 1.92
C ILE A 150 11.59 -3.51 3.27
N TYR A 151 10.77 -4.55 3.40
CA TYR A 151 10.63 -5.33 4.62
C TYR A 151 10.25 -6.77 4.32
N THR A 152 10.23 -7.60 5.36
CA THR A 152 9.88 -9.01 5.28
C THR A 152 8.47 -9.23 5.79
N VAL A 153 7.71 -10.10 5.12
CA VAL A 153 6.38 -10.58 5.54
C VAL A 153 6.34 -12.10 5.48
N LYS A 154 5.31 -12.71 6.05
CA LYS A 154 5.07 -14.14 5.83
C LYS A 154 4.38 -14.37 4.48
N ALA A 155 4.74 -15.46 3.83
CA ALA A 155 4.08 -15.96 2.64
C ALA A 155 2.57 -16.16 2.87
N SER A 156 2.16 -16.61 4.06
CA SER A 156 0.76 -16.79 4.46
C SER A 156 -0.06 -15.49 4.52
N ASP A 157 0.62 -14.35 4.57
CA ASP A 157 0.03 -13.02 4.73
C ASP A 157 -0.22 -12.35 3.38
N LEU A 158 0.21 -12.95 2.27
CA LEU A 158 0.03 -12.43 0.92
C LEU A 158 -1.19 -13.06 0.23
N ASP A 159 -1.98 -12.22 -0.43
CA ASP A 159 -3.14 -12.60 -1.23
C ASP A 159 -2.71 -12.95 -2.68
N MET A 160 -3.69 -13.10 -3.58
CA MET A 160 -3.50 -13.40 -4.99
C MET A 160 -2.62 -12.35 -5.70
N SER A 161 -1.81 -12.84 -6.64
CA SER A 161 -1.05 -12.00 -7.57
C SER A 161 -2.01 -11.15 -8.41
N GLN A 162 -1.75 -9.84 -8.42
CA GLN A 162 -2.45 -8.83 -9.21
C GLN A 162 -1.74 -8.54 -10.53
N GLY A 163 -0.42 -8.75 -10.55
CA GLY A 163 0.44 -8.52 -11.71
C GLY A 163 1.81 -9.14 -11.50
N GLN A 164 2.62 -9.09 -12.55
CA GLN A 164 3.98 -9.60 -12.58
C GLN A 164 4.87 -8.56 -13.26
N ILE A 165 5.93 -8.16 -12.57
CA ILE A 165 6.92 -7.22 -13.05
C ILE A 165 8.17 -7.98 -13.50
N SER A 166 8.86 -7.42 -14.49
CA SER A 166 10.12 -7.93 -15.04
C SER A 166 11.30 -7.81 -14.06
N SER A 167 12.32 -8.64 -14.27
CA SER A 167 13.48 -8.74 -13.39
C SER A 167 14.37 -7.50 -13.38
N ASP A 168 14.45 -6.77 -14.50
CA ASP A 168 15.20 -5.51 -14.62
C ASP A 168 14.66 -4.41 -13.68
N ILE A 169 13.34 -4.34 -13.48
CA ILE A 169 12.74 -3.42 -12.51
C ILE A 169 13.08 -3.84 -11.07
N ILE A 170 13.10 -5.14 -10.78
CA ILE A 170 13.50 -5.66 -9.46
C ILE A 170 14.96 -5.30 -9.17
N GLU A 171 15.84 -5.42 -10.16
CA GLU A 171 17.24 -5.01 -10.07
C GLU A 171 17.37 -3.50 -9.85
N ALA A 172 16.59 -2.68 -10.57
CA ALA A 172 16.56 -1.23 -10.36
C ALA A 172 16.10 -0.85 -8.94
N ILE A 173 15.10 -1.53 -8.38
CA ILE A 173 14.65 -1.31 -6.99
C ILE A 173 15.76 -1.64 -5.99
N LYS A 174 16.44 -2.77 -6.17
CA LYS A 174 17.58 -3.16 -5.31
C LYS A 174 18.73 -2.16 -5.42
N SER A 175 19.00 -1.64 -6.62
CA SER A 175 19.99 -0.59 -6.83
C SER A 175 19.62 0.69 -6.08
N LEU A 176 18.38 1.16 -6.24
CA LEU A 176 17.87 2.37 -5.57
C LEU A 176 17.81 2.24 -4.04
N GLN A 177 17.60 1.04 -3.51
CA GLN A 177 17.68 0.77 -2.07
C GLN A 177 19.08 1.06 -1.53
N GLN A 178 20.13 0.68 -2.28
CA GLN A 178 21.53 0.89 -1.87
C GLN A 178 22.01 2.30 -2.21
N PHE A 179 21.60 2.83 -3.36
CA PHE A 179 22.03 4.10 -3.91
C PHE A 179 20.79 4.87 -4.41
N PRO A 180 20.21 5.77 -3.59
CA PRO A 180 18.94 6.46 -3.92
C PRO A 180 18.93 7.33 -5.18
N GLU A 181 20.10 7.57 -5.78
CA GLU A 181 20.27 8.34 -7.02
C GLU A 181 20.58 7.45 -8.24
N ALA A 182 20.68 6.12 -8.06
CA ALA A 182 21.00 5.16 -9.11
C ALA A 182 19.76 4.77 -9.93
N TYR A 183 19.05 5.77 -10.44
CA TYR A 183 17.91 5.55 -11.33
C TYR A 183 18.37 4.96 -12.67
N PRO A 184 17.62 4.01 -13.24
CA PRO A 184 17.86 3.59 -14.62
C PRO A 184 17.49 4.71 -15.60
N ASP A 185 18.10 4.71 -16.78
CA ASP A 185 17.97 5.80 -17.78
C ASP A 185 16.52 6.07 -18.23
N TRP A 186 15.64 5.07 -18.12
CA TRP A 186 14.24 5.18 -18.48
C TRP A 186 13.35 5.76 -17.38
N ALA A 187 13.82 5.80 -16.13
CA ALA A 187 12.97 6.16 -14.99
C ALA A 187 12.70 7.67 -14.94
N LEU A 188 11.49 8.02 -14.51
CA LEU A 188 11.19 9.39 -14.12
C LEU A 188 11.75 9.66 -12.73
N HIS A 189 12.50 10.77 -12.60
CA HIS A 189 13.10 11.16 -11.33
C HIS A 189 12.11 11.99 -10.51
N PRO A 190 11.72 11.54 -9.31
CA PRO A 190 10.95 12.35 -8.39
C PRO A 190 11.71 13.64 -8.03
N LYS A 191 10.99 14.76 -7.98
CA LYS A 191 11.61 16.05 -7.60
C LYS A 191 12.20 15.97 -6.18
N PRO A 192 13.31 16.67 -5.88
CA PRO A 192 13.83 16.81 -4.53
C PRO A 192 12.75 17.26 -3.52
N LEU A 193 12.90 16.85 -2.26
CA LEU A 193 12.01 17.30 -1.17
C LEU A 193 12.32 18.74 -0.79
N THR A 194 11.30 19.48 -0.37
CA THR A 194 11.42 20.80 0.26
C THR A 194 10.95 20.74 1.71
N THR A 195 11.26 21.77 2.51
CA THR A 195 11.02 21.80 3.97
C THR A 195 9.57 21.54 4.39
N ASP A 196 8.59 21.84 3.54
CA ASP A 196 7.15 21.65 3.80
C ASP A 196 6.46 20.72 2.77
N ASP A 197 7.20 19.74 2.25
CA ASP A 197 6.66 18.83 1.24
C ASP A 197 5.75 17.77 1.86
N ALA A 198 4.52 17.66 1.35
CA ALA A 198 3.54 16.66 1.80
C ALA A 198 4.05 15.21 1.69
N ARG A 199 5.03 14.96 0.83
CA ARG A 199 5.70 13.66 0.68
C ARG A 199 6.48 13.23 1.92
N ILE A 200 6.92 14.17 2.77
CA ILE A 200 7.58 13.85 4.04
C ILE A 200 6.59 13.14 4.97
N ALA A 201 5.43 13.75 5.20
CA ALA A 201 4.37 13.17 6.02
C ALA A 201 3.80 11.87 5.42
N PHE A 202 3.75 11.76 4.09
CA PHE A 202 3.37 10.51 3.44
C PHE A 202 4.37 9.38 3.77
N ARG A 203 5.67 9.66 3.66
CA ARG A 203 6.73 8.68 4.00
C ARG A 203 6.69 8.22 5.45
N GLU A 204 6.30 9.09 6.37
CA GLU A 204 6.09 8.71 7.78
C GLU A 204 4.93 7.70 7.92
N ILE A 205 3.80 7.95 7.25
CA ILE A 205 2.64 7.04 7.25
C ILE A 205 3.00 5.68 6.64
N GLU A 206 3.74 5.68 5.52
CA GLU A 206 4.12 4.43 4.86
C GLU A 206 5.13 3.62 5.68
N ALA A 207 6.05 4.28 6.39
CA ALA A 207 6.97 3.63 7.32
C ALA A 207 6.24 3.04 8.54
N GLU A 208 5.25 3.74 9.07
CA GLU A 208 4.37 3.22 10.12
C GLU A 208 3.56 2.02 9.62
N THR A 209 3.00 2.11 8.39
CA THR A 209 2.27 1.02 7.73
C THR A 209 3.14 -0.22 7.60
N ALA A 210 4.35 -0.09 7.05
CA ALA A 210 5.31 -1.20 6.96
C ALA A 210 5.62 -1.79 8.33
N SER A 211 5.80 -0.95 9.36
CA SER A 211 6.07 -1.43 10.72
C SER A 211 4.92 -2.19 11.36
N VAL A 212 3.69 -2.05 10.85
CA VAL A 212 2.53 -2.83 11.28
C VAL A 212 2.56 -4.23 10.67
N PHE A 213 3.07 -4.43 9.46
CA PHE A 213 2.99 -5.70 8.74
C PHE A 213 4.31 -6.47 8.66
N LYS A 214 5.44 -5.81 8.90
CA LYS A 214 6.73 -6.48 8.95
C LYS A 214 6.80 -7.48 10.10
N ILE A 215 7.50 -8.59 9.86
CA ILE A 215 7.90 -9.56 10.89
C ILE A 215 9.30 -9.29 11.42
#